data_AF-A0A1Y1ICM4-F1
#
_entry.id   AF-A0A1Y1ICM4-F1
#
_cell.length_a   1.000
_cell.length_b   1.000
_cell.length_c   1.000
_cell.angle_alpha   90.00
_cell.angle_beta   90.00
_cell.angle_gamma   90.00
#
_symmetry.space_group_name_H-M   'P 1'
#
loop_
_entity.id
_entity.type
_entity.pdbx_description
1 polymer ?
#
loop_
_entity_poly.entity_id
_entity_poly.type
_entity_poly.pdbx_seq_one_letter_code
_entity_poly.pdbx_strand_id
1 'polypeptide(L)'
;MNTVHWLLAGALLALAILALHSLQISPARYSFTFYHLPGCKYCEEAMPAWRELQRIYWGPAVLRKVNAMRAKEEVNGLGIDGLSAYVLFDGNTGFAYKYEGARTAQAFSRFLAETFTEKKRRHRPFVGLAEESPRTASGSQVERLVQRYKTKMQPIAEGEGGAAYTRNKSDVRLCVPESLEERDVQTGLFVALHELAHIANVSWGHDQSFWDTFRDLLRLAVKARIYKKRNYKHDPARFCGGRGLTPRPVPNIEAARHGLLYEKEAIQRFQEITGIRVLDVGHVVHERFDWLSCVPDGITVDGRVAEIKCPYYRRIVPGVPNHCVKQLQIAMEVTDLDEAILVQYKPASVFGVEEIMISTLARDRTWIHRNWSRLHKKGQWLQPPAAA
;
A
#
# COMPACT_ATOMS: atom_id res chain seq x y z
N MET A 1 21.25 24.24 27.12
CA MET A 1 20.74 24.51 25.76
C MET A 1 19.84 23.40 25.17
N ASN A 2 19.76 22.20 25.77
CA ASN A 2 19.04 21.06 25.19
C ASN A 2 17.52 21.02 25.49
N THR A 3 17.05 21.61 26.59
CA THR A 3 15.63 21.53 26.99
C THR A 3 14.70 22.46 26.21
N VAL A 4 15.19 23.62 25.78
CA VAL A 4 14.41 24.61 24.99
C VAL A 4 14.12 24.10 23.57
N HIS A 5 15.03 23.30 22.99
CA HIS A 5 14.86 22.63 21.71
C HIS A 5 13.78 21.53 21.74
N TRP A 6 13.68 20.80 22.85
CA TRP A 6 12.62 19.79 23.08
C TRP A 6 11.25 20.42 23.33
N LEU A 7 11.21 21.56 24.02
CA LEU A 7 9.97 22.31 24.23
C LEU A 7 9.46 22.91 22.93
N LEU A 8 10.31 23.40 22.03
CA LEU A 8 9.88 23.95 20.74
C LEU A 8 9.41 22.88 19.75
N ALA A 9 10.15 21.77 19.59
CA ALA A 9 9.74 20.67 18.69
C ALA A 9 8.52 19.91 19.24
N GLY A 10 8.48 19.69 20.56
CA GLY A 10 7.35 19.10 21.27
C GLY A 10 6.12 20.01 21.27
N ALA A 11 6.28 21.33 21.47
CA ALA A 11 5.17 22.29 21.42
C ALA A 11 4.66 22.52 20.00
N LEU A 12 5.51 22.53 18.97
CA LEU A 12 5.07 22.66 17.57
C LEU A 12 4.33 21.40 17.09
N LEU A 13 4.74 20.21 17.53
CA LEU A 13 4.03 18.97 17.24
C LEU A 13 2.74 18.85 18.07
N ALA A 14 2.75 19.26 19.34
CA ALA A 14 1.56 19.31 20.19
C ALA A 14 0.56 20.39 19.73
N LEU A 15 1.00 21.54 19.24
CA LEU A 15 0.15 22.56 18.59
C LEU A 15 -0.42 22.06 17.26
N ALA A 16 0.35 21.31 16.48
CA ALA A 16 -0.16 20.63 15.28
C ALA A 16 -1.20 19.56 15.62
N ILE A 17 -1.04 18.85 16.74
CA ILE A 17 -2.00 17.85 17.25
C ILE A 17 -3.23 18.50 17.90
N LEU A 18 -3.10 19.64 18.58
CA LEU A 18 -4.20 20.45 19.09
C LEU A 18 -4.99 21.13 17.95
N ALA A 19 -4.32 21.51 16.86
CA ALA A 19 -4.97 21.97 15.63
C ALA A 19 -5.74 20.84 14.88
N LEU A 20 -5.44 19.56 15.18
CA LEU A 20 -6.23 18.41 14.70
C LEU A 20 -7.52 18.20 15.50
N HIS A 21 -7.65 18.75 16.72
CA HIS A 21 -8.89 18.68 17.50
C HIS A 21 -9.99 19.62 16.98
N SER A 22 -9.66 20.64 16.19
CA SER A 22 -10.61 21.63 15.64
C SER A 22 -11.03 21.35 14.19
N LEU A 23 -10.53 20.29 13.56
CA LEU A 23 -10.86 19.96 12.17
C LEU A 23 -11.78 18.74 12.13
N GLN A 24 -13.07 19.05 11.98
CA GLN A 24 -14.17 18.10 11.82
C GLN A 24 -13.90 17.07 10.70
N ILE A 25 -14.31 15.85 10.98
CA ILE A 25 -14.31 14.63 10.17
C ILE A 25 -14.86 14.87 8.73
N SER A 26 -14.28 14.24 7.70
CA SER A 26 -14.91 14.20 6.36
C SER A 26 -14.62 12.92 5.54
N PRO A 27 -15.47 12.59 4.54
CA PRO A 27 -15.73 11.24 4.05
C PRO A 27 -14.92 10.86 2.80
N ALA A 28 -15.16 9.65 2.29
CA ALA A 28 -14.45 9.01 1.18
C ALA A 28 -14.14 9.92 -0.03
N ARG A 29 -12.94 9.74 -0.61
CA ARG A 29 -12.36 10.53 -1.71
C ARG A 29 -13.26 10.67 -2.95
N TYR A 30 -14.03 9.63 -3.26
CA TYR A 30 -15.08 9.64 -4.27
C TYR A 30 -16.28 8.87 -3.70
N SER A 31 -17.49 9.32 -3.99
CA SER A 31 -18.69 8.52 -3.71
C SER A 31 -19.56 8.40 -4.96
N PHE A 32 -19.92 7.17 -5.32
CA PHE A 32 -20.92 6.93 -6.33
C PHE A 32 -22.24 6.62 -5.62
N THR A 33 -23.21 7.51 -5.74
CA THR A 33 -24.43 7.50 -4.95
C THR A 33 -25.64 7.15 -5.82
N PHE A 34 -26.36 6.12 -5.43
CA PHE A 34 -27.68 5.77 -5.96
C PHE A 34 -28.78 6.43 -5.12
N TYR A 35 -29.48 7.40 -5.72
CA TYR A 35 -30.63 8.07 -5.12
C TYR A 35 -31.92 7.34 -5.50
N HIS A 36 -32.63 6.86 -4.48
CA HIS A 36 -33.83 6.06 -4.65
C HIS A 36 -34.99 6.56 -3.77
N LEU A 37 -36.20 6.13 -4.11
CA LEU A 37 -37.39 6.28 -3.28
C LEU A 37 -37.90 4.93 -2.79
N PRO A 38 -38.40 4.83 -1.55
CA PRO A 38 -39.19 3.68 -1.11
C PRO A 38 -40.45 3.51 -1.99
N GLY A 39 -40.76 2.28 -2.41
CA GLY A 39 -41.94 1.96 -3.22
C GLY A 39 -41.88 2.42 -4.68
N CYS A 40 -40.70 2.82 -5.17
CA CYS A 40 -40.53 3.22 -6.57
C CYS A 40 -40.18 2.01 -7.45
N LYS A 41 -41.09 1.63 -8.35
CA LYS A 41 -40.91 0.53 -9.31
C LYS A 41 -39.60 0.61 -10.10
N TYR A 42 -39.24 1.79 -10.62
CA TYR A 42 -37.98 1.98 -11.35
C TYR A 42 -36.73 1.80 -10.48
N CYS A 43 -36.81 2.13 -9.18
CA CYS A 43 -35.71 1.90 -8.25
C CYS A 43 -35.56 0.42 -7.90
N GLU A 44 -36.67 -0.31 -7.83
CA GLU A 44 -36.70 -1.76 -7.59
C GLU A 44 -36.11 -2.52 -8.77
N GLU A 45 -36.51 -2.15 -10.00
CA GLU A 45 -35.94 -2.70 -11.25
C GLU A 45 -34.44 -2.41 -11.38
N ALA A 46 -33.96 -1.29 -10.83
CA ALA A 46 -32.54 -0.93 -10.86
C ALA A 46 -31.70 -1.60 -9.76
N MET A 47 -32.33 -2.21 -8.75
CA MET A 47 -31.65 -2.79 -7.60
C MET A 47 -30.74 -3.98 -7.92
N PRO A 48 -31.10 -4.91 -8.84
CA PRO A 48 -30.22 -6.03 -9.19
C PRO A 48 -28.87 -5.56 -9.75
N ALA A 49 -28.88 -4.57 -10.66
CA ALA A 49 -27.66 -4.00 -11.22
C ALA A 49 -26.82 -3.27 -10.16
N TRP A 50 -27.47 -2.56 -9.22
CA TRP A 50 -26.77 -1.90 -8.12
C TRP A 50 -26.12 -2.89 -7.14
N ARG A 51 -26.83 -3.96 -6.76
CA ARG A 51 -26.27 -5.02 -5.88
C ARG A 51 -25.12 -5.76 -6.56
N GLU A 52 -25.26 -6.04 -7.84
CA GLU A 52 -24.20 -6.68 -8.61
C GLU A 52 -22.97 -5.77 -8.71
N LEU A 53 -23.16 -4.46 -8.93
CA LEU A 53 -22.07 -3.49 -8.85
C LEU A 53 -21.37 -3.54 -7.48
N GLN A 54 -22.13 -3.56 -6.37
CA GLN A 54 -21.56 -3.66 -5.03
C GLN A 54 -20.72 -4.91 -4.80
N ARG A 55 -21.02 -6.00 -5.52
CA ARG A 55 -20.28 -7.27 -5.44
C ARG A 55 -19.01 -7.26 -6.29
N ILE A 56 -19.07 -6.67 -7.49
CA ILE A 56 -17.98 -6.76 -8.49
C ILE A 56 -17.02 -5.56 -8.44
N TYR A 57 -17.42 -4.44 -7.83
CA TYR A 57 -16.65 -3.21 -7.84
C TYR A 57 -15.68 -3.13 -6.66
N TRP A 58 -14.39 -3.03 -6.98
CA TRP A 58 -13.28 -2.92 -6.03
C TRP A 58 -12.45 -1.64 -6.21
N GLY A 59 -13.04 -0.63 -6.86
CA GLY A 59 -12.38 0.64 -7.18
C GLY A 59 -12.43 1.66 -6.03
N PRO A 60 -11.87 2.87 -6.24
CA PRO A 60 -11.67 3.85 -5.18
C PRO A 60 -12.93 4.64 -4.75
N ALA A 61 -14.07 4.47 -5.41
CA ALA A 61 -15.31 5.15 -5.04
C ALA A 61 -16.11 4.36 -4.00
N VAL A 62 -16.61 5.04 -2.97
CA VAL A 62 -17.56 4.42 -2.04
C VAL A 62 -18.94 4.39 -2.69
N LEU A 63 -19.54 3.21 -2.73
CA LEU A 63 -20.89 3.03 -3.23
C LEU A 63 -21.91 3.36 -2.13
N ARG A 64 -22.70 4.41 -2.33
CA ARG A 64 -23.74 4.87 -1.41
C ARG A 64 -25.12 4.62 -1.98
N LYS A 65 -26.08 4.24 -1.14
CA LYS A 65 -27.50 4.21 -1.47
C LYS A 65 -28.23 5.18 -0.55
N VAL A 66 -28.92 6.17 -1.11
CA VAL A 66 -29.52 7.27 -0.36
C VAL A 66 -31.01 7.36 -0.67
N ASN A 67 -31.82 7.46 0.38
CA ASN A 67 -33.25 7.72 0.26
C ASN A 67 -33.48 9.21 -0.04
N ALA A 68 -33.89 9.52 -1.26
CA ALA A 68 -34.09 10.88 -1.75
C ALA A 68 -35.14 11.67 -0.95
N MET A 69 -36.15 11.02 -0.35
CA MET A 69 -37.13 11.70 0.53
C MET A 69 -36.49 12.27 1.79
N ARG A 70 -35.41 11.66 2.28
CA ARG A 70 -34.70 12.07 3.49
C ARG A 70 -33.52 13.00 3.21
N ALA A 71 -33.13 13.17 1.94
CA ALA A 71 -31.98 13.95 1.51
C ALA A 71 -32.39 15.06 0.52
N LYS A 72 -33.50 15.75 0.81
CA LYS A 72 -34.09 16.74 -0.13
C LYS A 72 -33.14 17.88 -0.50
N GLU A 73 -32.35 18.39 0.45
CA GLU A 73 -31.38 19.45 0.20
C GLU A 73 -30.25 18.99 -0.74
N GLU A 74 -29.68 17.80 -0.52
CA GLU A 74 -28.66 17.19 -1.39
C GLU A 74 -29.23 16.95 -2.80
N VAL A 75 -30.45 16.41 -2.91
CA VAL A 75 -31.13 16.13 -4.18
C VAL A 75 -31.43 17.41 -4.96
N ASN A 76 -31.93 18.45 -4.30
CA ASN A 76 -32.25 19.74 -4.93
C ASN A 76 -30.98 20.47 -5.39
N GLY A 77 -29.92 20.46 -4.57
CA GLY A 77 -28.63 21.07 -4.91
C GLY A 77 -27.92 20.42 -6.09
N LEU A 78 -28.34 19.22 -6.49
CA LEU A 78 -27.78 18.46 -7.61
C LEU A 78 -28.63 18.52 -8.88
N GLY A 79 -29.81 19.15 -8.85
CA GLY A 79 -30.75 19.18 -9.97
C GLY A 79 -31.18 17.79 -10.43
N ILE A 80 -31.47 16.89 -9.48
CA ILE A 80 -31.97 15.54 -9.79
C ILE A 80 -33.47 15.63 -10.03
N ASP A 81 -33.87 15.78 -11.30
CA ASP A 81 -35.29 15.93 -11.68
C ASP A 81 -36.06 14.60 -11.80
N GLY A 82 -35.35 13.47 -11.79
CA GLY A 82 -35.92 12.12 -11.96
C GLY A 82 -35.22 11.09 -11.09
N LEU A 83 -36.00 10.17 -10.51
CA LEU A 83 -35.53 9.25 -9.48
C LEU A 83 -35.24 7.84 -10.02
N SER A 84 -34.40 7.11 -9.30
CA SER A 84 -33.37 6.18 -9.81
C SER A 84 -32.19 6.90 -10.49
N ALA A 85 -31.62 7.89 -9.79
CA ALA A 85 -30.47 8.66 -10.26
C ALA A 85 -29.16 8.15 -9.66
N TYR A 86 -28.08 8.28 -10.43
CA TYR A 86 -26.73 7.88 -10.03
C TYR A 86 -25.79 9.08 -10.20
N VAL A 87 -25.05 9.42 -9.14
CA VAL A 87 -24.18 10.60 -9.14
C VAL A 87 -22.82 10.23 -8.56
N LEU A 88 -21.76 10.54 -9.30
CA LEU A 88 -20.39 10.47 -8.81
C LEU A 88 -19.98 11.81 -8.22
N PHE A 89 -19.55 11.79 -6.97
CA PHE A 89 -18.96 12.94 -6.29
C PHE A 89 -17.45 12.78 -6.27
N ASP A 90 -16.75 13.85 -6.68
CA ASP A 90 -15.32 14.00 -6.48
C ASP A 90 -15.07 14.90 -5.28
N GLY A 91 -14.76 14.29 -4.13
CA GLY A 91 -14.43 15.00 -2.90
C GLY A 91 -13.16 15.85 -3.00
N ASN A 92 -12.38 15.71 -4.08
CA ASN A 92 -11.23 16.57 -4.33
C ASN A 92 -11.61 17.91 -4.95
N THR A 93 -12.56 17.90 -5.88
CA THR A 93 -12.92 19.07 -6.67
C THR A 93 -14.25 19.69 -6.24
N GLY A 94 -15.01 19.00 -5.40
CA GLY A 94 -16.37 19.42 -5.03
C GLY A 94 -17.38 19.22 -6.18
N PHE A 95 -16.95 18.62 -7.30
CA PHE A 95 -17.83 18.41 -8.44
C PHE A 95 -18.65 17.14 -8.30
N ALA A 96 -19.89 17.23 -8.78
CA ALA A 96 -20.78 16.10 -8.97
C ALA A 96 -21.04 15.85 -10.46
N TYR A 97 -21.03 14.58 -10.83
CA TYR A 97 -21.22 14.09 -12.20
C TYR A 97 -22.40 13.12 -12.22
N LYS A 98 -23.47 13.49 -12.93
CA LYS A 98 -24.61 12.61 -13.17
C LYS A 98 -24.21 11.50 -14.14
N TYR A 99 -24.60 10.26 -13.83
CA TYR A 99 -24.41 9.13 -14.72
C TYR A 99 -25.63 8.92 -15.61
N GLU A 100 -25.41 8.92 -16.92
CA GLU A 100 -26.47 8.82 -17.95
C GLU A 100 -26.29 7.59 -18.86
N GLY A 101 -25.33 6.71 -18.57
CA GLY A 101 -25.07 5.50 -19.33
C GLY A 101 -26.04 4.35 -19.04
N ALA A 102 -25.76 3.19 -19.65
CA ALA A 102 -26.54 1.97 -19.44
C ALA A 102 -26.54 1.54 -17.95
N ARG A 103 -27.70 1.22 -17.39
CA ARG A 103 -27.87 0.90 -15.97
C ARG A 103 -27.55 -0.57 -15.64
N THR A 104 -26.37 -1.03 -16.06
CA THR A 104 -25.85 -2.38 -15.79
C THR A 104 -24.60 -2.30 -14.92
N ALA A 105 -24.32 -3.34 -14.13
CA ALA A 105 -23.16 -3.37 -13.25
C ALA A 105 -21.83 -3.18 -14.02
N GLN A 106 -21.72 -3.78 -15.21
CA GLN A 106 -20.56 -3.64 -16.09
C GLN A 106 -20.39 -2.21 -16.59
N ALA A 107 -21.49 -1.54 -16.96
CA ALA A 107 -21.45 -0.17 -17.46
C ALA A 107 -21.12 0.85 -16.36
N PHE A 108 -21.63 0.65 -15.13
CA PHE A 108 -21.23 1.42 -13.97
C PHE A 108 -19.74 1.22 -13.62
N SER A 109 -19.29 -0.03 -13.58
CA SER A 109 -17.88 -0.36 -13.28
C SER A 109 -16.94 0.24 -14.31
N ARG A 110 -17.30 0.20 -15.60
CA ARG A 110 -16.55 0.84 -16.68
C ARG A 110 -16.49 2.34 -16.52
N PHE A 111 -17.61 3.00 -16.27
CA PHE A 111 -17.67 4.44 -16.03
C PHE A 111 -16.78 4.88 -14.87
N LEU A 112 -16.81 4.14 -13.77
CA LEU A 112 -15.95 4.41 -12.62
C LEU A 112 -14.47 4.20 -12.99
N ALA A 113 -14.11 3.09 -13.65
CA ALA A 113 -12.74 2.82 -14.08
C ALA A 113 -12.20 3.89 -15.06
N GLU A 114 -13.00 4.32 -16.03
CA GLU A 114 -12.67 5.37 -16.99
C GLU A 114 -12.52 6.74 -16.31
N THR A 115 -13.33 7.02 -15.28
CA THR A 115 -13.21 8.27 -14.52
C THR A 115 -11.87 8.34 -13.76
N PHE A 116 -11.30 7.20 -13.38
CA PHE A 116 -10.04 7.12 -12.61
C PHE A 116 -8.79 6.86 -13.46
N THR A 117 -8.94 6.56 -14.75
CA THR A 117 -7.83 6.36 -15.68
C THR A 117 -7.71 7.60 -16.57
N GLU A 118 -6.63 8.37 -16.39
CA GLU A 118 -6.42 9.66 -17.06
C GLU A 118 -6.45 9.55 -18.60
N LYS A 119 -7.64 9.72 -19.20
CA LYS A 119 -7.84 10.13 -20.61
C LYS A 119 -9.31 10.49 -20.86
N LYS A 120 -9.55 11.76 -21.18
CA LYS A 120 -10.82 12.43 -21.57
C LYS A 120 -11.85 12.68 -20.44
N ARG A 121 -11.69 13.81 -19.74
CA ARG A 121 -12.81 14.51 -19.10
C ARG A 121 -13.70 15.13 -20.17
N ARG A 122 -14.68 14.37 -20.68
CA ARG A 122 -15.74 14.87 -21.59
C ARG A 122 -17.06 15.19 -20.89
N HIS A 123 -17.18 14.92 -19.59
CA HIS A 123 -18.40 15.18 -18.83
C HIS A 123 -18.36 16.59 -18.23
N ARG A 124 -19.33 17.45 -18.58
CA ARG A 124 -19.51 18.76 -17.94
C ARG A 124 -20.09 18.54 -16.53
N PRO A 125 -19.46 19.08 -15.46
CA PRO A 125 -20.01 19.00 -14.11
C PRO A 125 -21.31 19.81 -14.00
N PHE A 126 -22.21 19.38 -13.10
CA PHE A 126 -23.53 19.99 -12.93
C PHE A 126 -23.49 21.27 -12.07
N VAL A 127 -22.65 21.28 -11.02
CA VAL A 127 -22.51 22.38 -10.06
C VAL A 127 -21.07 22.41 -9.56
N GLY A 128 -20.46 23.60 -9.49
CA GLY A 128 -19.23 23.83 -8.74
C GLY A 128 -19.58 24.29 -7.34
N LEU A 129 -19.61 23.37 -6.38
CA LEU A 129 -19.69 23.74 -4.96
C LEU A 129 -18.32 24.27 -4.55
N ALA A 130 -18.11 25.56 -4.76
CA ALA A 130 -16.96 26.28 -4.23
C ALA A 130 -17.28 26.68 -2.79
N GLU A 131 -16.73 25.93 -1.83
CA GLU A 131 -16.04 26.47 -0.66
C GLU A 131 -14.96 25.45 -0.26
N GLU A 132 -13.73 25.92 -0.12
CA GLU A 132 -12.54 25.11 0.09
C GLU A 132 -12.62 24.30 1.39
N SER A 133 -12.92 23.00 1.30
CA SER A 133 -12.84 22.09 2.45
C SER A 133 -11.51 21.30 2.47
N PRO A 134 -10.71 21.33 3.55
CA PRO A 134 -9.40 20.69 3.59
C PRO A 134 -9.47 19.17 3.80
N ARG A 135 -8.79 18.43 2.91
CA ARG A 135 -8.65 16.96 2.95
C ARG A 135 -7.72 16.50 4.08
N THR A 136 -8.14 15.53 4.89
CA THR A 136 -7.33 14.90 5.96
C THR A 136 -7.62 13.39 6.07
N ALA A 137 -6.75 12.65 6.78
CA ALA A 137 -6.75 11.18 6.91
C ALA A 137 -8.08 10.62 7.48
N SER A 138 -8.40 9.36 7.15
CA SER A 138 -9.55 8.60 7.66
C SER A 138 -9.73 8.83 9.18
N GLY A 139 -10.93 9.24 9.62
CA GLY A 139 -11.21 9.56 11.03
C GLY A 139 -10.73 8.49 12.03
N SER A 140 -10.82 7.20 11.67
CA SER A 140 -10.35 6.10 12.51
C SER A 140 -8.82 6.05 12.70
N GLN A 141 -8.03 6.51 11.72
CA GLN A 141 -6.57 6.54 11.79
C GLN A 141 -6.09 7.70 12.65
N VAL A 142 -6.75 8.86 12.56
CA VAL A 142 -6.46 10.03 13.39
C VAL A 142 -6.86 9.77 14.84
N GLU A 143 -8.02 9.16 15.07
CA GLU A 143 -8.44 8.73 16.41
C GLU A 143 -7.44 7.73 17.01
N ARG A 144 -7.03 6.70 16.25
CA ARG A 144 -5.98 5.77 16.71
C ARG A 144 -4.67 6.47 16.99
N LEU A 145 -4.28 7.43 16.14
CA LEU A 145 -3.07 8.21 16.34
C LEU A 145 -3.15 8.97 17.66
N VAL A 146 -4.22 9.73 17.89
CA VAL A 146 -4.43 10.51 19.12
C VAL A 146 -4.53 9.61 20.35
N GLN A 147 -5.23 8.48 20.27
CA GLN A 147 -5.38 7.54 21.39
C GLN A 147 -4.09 6.81 21.75
N ARG A 148 -3.28 6.43 20.75
CA ARG A 148 -2.04 5.68 20.93
C ARG A 148 -0.85 6.60 21.23
N TYR A 149 -0.91 7.83 20.76
CA TYR A 149 0.09 8.85 21.05
C TYR A 149 -0.14 9.44 22.44
N LYS A 150 0.21 8.67 23.48
CA LYS A 150 0.05 9.07 24.89
C LYS A 150 1.26 9.84 25.47
N THR A 151 2.19 10.33 24.64
CA THR A 151 3.56 10.88 24.91
C THR A 151 4.64 9.80 25.16
N LYS A 152 5.93 9.91 24.79
CA LYS A 152 6.83 10.98 24.27
C LYS A 152 7.61 10.43 23.06
N MET A 153 7.92 11.26 22.06
CA MET A 153 9.06 10.96 21.16
C MET A 153 10.34 11.03 21.99
N GLN A 154 11.14 9.97 21.99
CA GLN A 154 12.37 9.89 22.77
C GLN A 154 13.58 9.68 21.85
N PRO A 155 14.78 10.12 22.26
CA PRO A 155 15.99 9.74 21.54
C PRO A 155 16.14 8.22 21.52
N ILE A 156 16.71 7.71 20.42
CA ILE A 156 17.23 6.34 20.36
C ILE A 156 18.35 6.22 21.42
N ALA A 157 18.34 5.12 22.18
CA ALA A 157 19.34 4.91 23.22
C ALA A 157 20.71 4.63 22.60
N GLU A 158 21.78 4.97 23.32
CA GLU A 158 23.15 4.69 22.88
C GLU A 158 23.34 3.18 22.70
N GLY A 159 23.76 2.75 21.50
CA GLY A 159 23.87 1.33 21.12
C GLY A 159 22.68 0.73 20.38
N GLU A 160 21.53 1.42 20.31
CA GLU A 160 20.42 1.00 19.46
C GLU A 160 20.62 1.52 18.01
N GLY A 161 20.71 0.62 17.03
CA GLY A 161 20.94 0.99 15.64
C GLY A 161 19.68 1.49 14.92
N GLY A 162 19.84 2.46 14.01
CA GLY A 162 18.76 2.93 13.11
C GLY A 162 18.51 4.44 13.17
N ALA A 163 17.68 4.94 12.24
CA ALA A 163 17.31 6.35 12.16
C ALA A 163 16.08 6.70 13.02
N ALA A 164 15.11 5.78 13.08
CA ALA A 164 13.94 5.83 13.94
C ALA A 164 13.29 4.43 14.02
N TYR A 165 12.47 4.21 15.05
CA TYR A 165 11.58 3.06 15.13
C TYR A 165 10.38 3.33 16.05
N THR A 166 9.30 2.56 15.86
CA THR A 166 8.11 2.61 16.70
C THR A 166 7.93 1.31 17.47
N ARG A 167 7.89 1.37 18.82
CA ARG A 167 7.56 0.25 19.71
C ARG A 167 6.07 0.27 20.06
N ASN A 168 5.46 -0.91 20.05
CA ASN A 168 4.08 -1.15 20.53
C ASN A 168 3.03 -0.15 19.98
N LYS A 169 3.22 0.31 18.74
CA LYS A 169 2.35 1.30 18.07
C LYS A 169 2.08 2.57 18.89
N SER A 170 2.99 2.96 19.79
CA SER A 170 2.76 4.08 20.72
C SER A 170 4.04 4.81 21.16
N ASP A 171 5.18 4.11 21.26
CA ASP A 171 6.47 4.71 21.64
C ASP A 171 7.34 4.92 20.40
N VAL A 172 7.67 6.19 20.10
CA VAL A 172 8.50 6.55 18.93
C VAL A 172 9.89 6.93 19.40
N ARG A 173 10.89 6.27 18.82
CA ARG A 173 12.30 6.53 19.05
C ARG A 173 12.88 7.15 17.79
N LEU A 174 13.43 8.35 17.90
CA LEU A 174 13.98 9.09 16.78
C LEU A 174 15.43 9.44 17.08
N CYS A 175 16.32 9.30 16.10
CA CYS A 175 17.64 9.85 16.26
C CYS A 175 17.57 11.39 16.27
N VAL A 176 18.38 12.03 17.12
CA VAL A 176 18.50 13.48 17.18
C VAL A 176 19.56 13.91 16.17
N PRO A 177 19.26 14.80 15.21
CA PRO A 177 20.26 15.28 14.28
C PRO A 177 21.33 16.10 15.01
N GLU A 178 22.59 15.92 14.62
CA GLU A 178 23.74 16.66 15.18
C GLU A 178 23.71 18.15 14.78
N SER A 179 23.01 18.47 13.69
CA SER A 179 22.87 19.80 13.12
C SER A 179 21.42 20.27 13.18
N LEU A 180 21.23 21.56 13.46
CA LEU A 180 19.94 22.27 13.43
C LEU A 180 19.75 23.08 12.16
N GLU A 181 20.57 22.83 11.13
CA GLU A 181 20.29 23.38 9.81
C GLU A 181 18.90 22.95 9.35
N GLU A 182 18.21 23.87 8.66
CA GLU A 182 16.86 23.64 8.16
C GLU A 182 16.75 22.31 7.40
N ARG A 183 17.79 21.96 6.64
CA ARG A 183 17.93 20.69 5.94
C ARG A 183 17.73 19.47 6.84
N ASP A 184 18.38 19.44 8.00
CA ASP A 184 18.40 18.31 8.92
C ASP A 184 17.11 18.25 9.74
N VAL A 185 16.58 19.43 10.11
CA VAL A 185 15.27 19.56 10.77
C VAL A 185 14.16 19.03 9.86
N GLN A 186 14.14 19.42 8.58
CA GLN A 186 13.14 18.93 7.61
C GLN A 186 13.29 17.44 7.34
N THR A 187 14.52 16.93 7.34
CA THR A 187 14.81 15.49 7.21
C THR A 187 14.29 14.73 8.44
N GLY A 188 14.52 15.23 9.65
CA GLY A 188 13.99 14.66 10.89
C GLY A 188 12.47 14.69 10.99
N LEU A 189 11.84 15.78 10.53
CA LEU A 189 10.37 15.88 10.45
C LEU A 189 9.77 14.84 9.50
N PHE A 190 10.41 14.59 8.35
CA PHE A 190 9.97 13.55 7.43
C PHE A 190 10.01 12.14 8.07
N VAL A 191 11.06 11.84 8.83
CA VAL A 191 11.20 10.58 9.57
C VAL A 191 10.18 10.50 10.72
N ALA A 192 9.96 11.59 11.46
CA ALA A 192 8.97 11.63 12.53
C ALA A 192 7.55 11.37 12.01
N LEU A 193 7.18 11.97 10.88
CA LEU A 193 5.88 11.74 10.23
C LEU A 193 5.72 10.29 9.74
N HIS A 194 6.81 9.62 9.37
CA HIS A 194 6.80 8.20 9.00
C HIS A 194 6.45 7.30 10.19
N GLU A 195 7.04 7.56 11.35
CA GLU A 195 6.75 6.80 12.57
C GLU A 195 5.32 7.07 13.08
N LEU A 196 4.82 8.30 12.94
CA LEU A 196 3.42 8.60 13.23
C LEU A 196 2.45 7.84 12.31
N ALA A 197 2.81 7.62 11.05
CA ALA A 197 2.02 6.79 10.15
C ALA A 197 1.97 5.32 10.60
N HIS A 198 3.03 4.80 11.22
CA HIS A 198 3.02 3.48 11.86
C HIS A 198 2.05 3.41 13.04
N ILE A 199 1.99 4.45 13.89
CA ILE A 199 1.08 4.52 15.04
C ILE A 199 -0.39 4.54 14.58
N ALA A 200 -0.70 5.35 13.56
CA ALA A 200 -2.06 5.53 13.03
C ALA A 200 -2.61 4.25 12.36
N ASN A 201 -1.73 3.34 11.94
CA ASN A 201 -2.09 2.11 11.25
C ASN A 201 -2.13 0.88 12.17
N VAL A 202 -2.98 -0.08 11.78
CA VAL A 202 -3.08 -1.39 12.46
C VAL A 202 -1.94 -2.30 11.99
N SER A 203 -1.65 -2.31 10.69
CA SER A 203 -0.56 -3.08 10.09
C SER A 203 0.80 -2.52 10.48
N TRP A 204 1.79 -3.40 10.57
CA TRP A 204 3.19 -3.06 10.88
C TRP A 204 4.02 -2.71 9.65
N GLY A 205 3.57 -3.13 8.46
CA GLY A 205 4.26 -2.90 7.20
C GLY A 205 3.85 -1.60 6.50
N HIS A 206 4.52 -1.33 5.38
CA HIS A 206 4.26 -0.17 4.51
C HIS A 206 3.22 -0.51 3.43
N ASP A 207 2.04 -0.95 3.86
CA ASP A 207 0.93 -1.23 2.96
C ASP A 207 0.28 0.07 2.42
N GLN A 208 -0.78 -0.07 1.62
CA GLN A 208 -1.48 1.09 1.07
C GLN A 208 -1.99 2.04 2.15
N SER A 209 -2.51 1.49 3.25
CA SER A 209 -3.08 2.25 4.36
C SER A 209 -2.00 3.09 5.05
N PHE A 210 -0.82 2.51 5.28
CA PHE A 210 0.36 3.23 5.75
C PHE A 210 0.70 4.43 4.86
N TRP A 211 0.83 4.19 3.55
CA TRP A 211 1.27 5.23 2.63
C TRP A 211 0.23 6.33 2.43
N ASP A 212 -1.06 6.00 2.49
CA ASP A 212 -2.15 6.97 2.50
C ASP A 212 -2.05 7.87 3.74
N THR A 213 -1.95 7.27 4.94
CA THR A 213 -1.78 8.03 6.19
C THR A 213 -0.52 8.90 6.15
N PHE A 214 0.61 8.35 5.71
CA PHE A 214 1.88 9.09 5.66
C PHE A 214 1.79 10.30 4.72
N ARG A 215 1.15 10.14 3.55
CA ARG A 215 0.89 11.27 2.63
C ARG A 215 0.01 12.33 3.26
N ASP A 216 -1.02 11.92 4.01
CA ASP A 216 -1.93 12.85 4.65
C ASP A 216 -1.26 13.62 5.79
N LEU A 217 -0.46 12.95 6.61
CA LEU A 217 0.39 13.59 7.63
C LEU A 217 1.38 14.58 7.00
N LEU A 218 2.03 14.22 5.89
CA LEU A 218 2.91 15.14 5.14
C LEU A 218 2.14 16.36 4.61
N ARG A 219 0.95 16.17 4.04
CA ARG A 219 0.11 17.27 3.53
C ARG A 219 -0.31 18.22 4.65
N LEU A 220 -0.74 17.67 5.78
CA LEU A 220 -1.08 18.42 6.98
C LEU A 220 0.12 19.23 7.48
N ALA A 221 1.29 18.61 7.54
CA ALA A 221 2.52 19.27 7.95
C ALA A 221 2.95 20.40 7.00
N VAL A 222 2.77 20.23 5.69
CA VAL A 222 2.98 21.31 4.70
C VAL A 222 1.97 22.44 4.89
N LYS A 223 0.68 22.09 5.07
CA LYS A 223 -0.39 23.08 5.27
C LYS A 223 -0.19 23.91 6.53
N ALA A 224 0.23 23.27 7.61
CA ALA A 224 0.60 23.92 8.87
C ALA A 224 1.94 24.68 8.80
N ARG A 225 2.61 24.68 7.63
CA ARG A 225 3.92 25.32 7.39
C ARG A 225 5.04 24.81 8.31
N ILE A 226 4.87 23.63 8.89
CA ILE A 226 5.90 22.98 9.73
C ILE A 226 6.87 22.15 8.88
N TYR A 227 6.43 21.63 7.73
CA TYR A 227 7.24 20.82 6.82
C TYR A 227 7.36 21.46 5.42
N LYS A 228 8.57 21.49 4.87
CA LYS A 228 8.88 21.91 3.51
C LYS A 228 9.15 20.67 2.66
N LYS A 229 8.30 20.45 1.65
CA LYS A 229 8.41 19.29 0.77
C LYS A 229 9.76 19.26 0.06
N ARG A 230 10.54 18.19 0.27
CA ARG A 230 11.77 17.89 -0.48
C ARG A 230 11.64 16.63 -1.31
N ASN A 231 12.45 16.56 -2.36
CA ASN A 231 12.51 15.42 -3.27
C ASN A 231 13.73 14.55 -2.95
N TYR A 232 13.61 13.70 -1.94
CA TYR A 232 14.69 12.82 -1.50
C TYR A 232 15.13 11.77 -2.54
N LYS A 233 14.39 11.63 -3.66
CA LYS A 233 14.83 10.82 -4.80
C LYS A 233 15.99 11.46 -5.56
N HIS A 234 15.99 12.79 -5.66
CA HIS A 234 17.00 13.56 -6.40
C HIS A 234 17.97 14.32 -5.49
N ASP A 235 17.60 14.53 -4.23
CA ASP A 235 18.41 15.17 -3.20
C ASP A 235 18.44 14.28 -1.94
N PRO A 236 19.18 13.15 -1.99
CA PRO A 236 19.19 12.18 -0.90
C PRO A 236 19.82 12.78 0.35
N ALA A 237 19.06 12.83 1.44
CA ALA A 237 19.54 13.26 2.74
C ALA A 237 20.00 12.06 3.58
N ARG A 238 21.06 12.25 4.37
CA ARG A 238 21.44 11.32 5.43
C ARG A 238 20.83 11.82 6.73
N PHE A 239 20.27 10.91 7.52
CA PHE A 239 19.79 11.20 8.86
C PHE A 239 20.51 10.27 9.82
N CYS A 240 21.32 10.83 10.72
CA CYS A 240 22.11 10.11 11.72
C CYS A 240 22.89 8.88 11.21
N GLY A 241 23.68 9.04 10.15
CA GLY A 241 24.54 7.96 9.63
C GLY A 241 23.81 6.75 9.01
N GLY A 242 22.47 6.74 8.99
CA GLY A 242 21.66 5.69 8.36
C GLY A 242 21.86 5.62 6.85
N ARG A 243 21.51 4.47 6.24
CA ARG A 243 21.36 4.36 4.77
C ARG A 243 20.45 5.52 4.34
N GLY A 244 20.94 6.39 3.45
CA GLY A 244 20.27 7.65 3.11
C GLY A 244 18.77 7.49 2.86
N LEU A 245 17.99 8.54 3.14
CA LEU A 245 16.55 8.60 2.91
C LEU A 245 16.29 8.48 1.40
N THR A 246 16.37 7.26 0.89
CA THR A 246 15.79 6.94 -0.40
C THR A 246 14.30 6.76 -0.13
N PRO A 247 13.39 7.47 -0.83
CA PRO A 247 12.06 6.92 -0.97
C PRO A 247 12.32 5.61 -1.69
N ARG A 248 12.36 4.48 -0.98
CA ARG A 248 12.36 3.18 -1.65
C ARG A 248 11.20 3.30 -2.64
N PRO A 249 11.46 3.24 -3.96
CA PRO A 249 10.42 3.45 -4.94
C PRO A 249 9.32 2.49 -4.54
N VAL A 250 8.15 3.04 -4.29
CA VAL A 250 6.96 2.26 -3.97
C VAL A 250 6.96 1.13 -5.01
N PRO A 251 7.10 -0.15 -4.63
CA PRO A 251 6.96 -1.22 -5.60
C PRO A 251 5.64 -0.94 -6.31
N ASN A 252 5.64 -0.99 -7.65
CA ASN A 252 4.47 -0.64 -8.44
C ASN A 252 3.25 -1.31 -7.80
N ILE A 253 2.38 -0.51 -7.17
CA ILE A 253 1.32 -1.01 -6.28
C ILE A 253 0.40 -1.93 -7.08
N GLU A 254 0.19 -1.62 -8.37
CA GLU A 254 -0.61 -2.42 -9.27
C GLU A 254 0.06 -3.77 -9.55
N ALA A 255 1.38 -3.78 -9.80
CA ALA A 255 2.12 -5.01 -10.02
C ALA A 255 2.18 -5.90 -8.75
N ALA A 256 2.34 -5.30 -7.57
CA ALA A 256 2.33 -6.02 -6.30
C ALA A 256 0.94 -6.59 -5.98
N ARG A 257 -0.12 -5.80 -6.16
CA ARG A 257 -1.51 -6.26 -6.01
C ARG A 257 -1.86 -7.36 -7.00
N HIS A 258 -1.40 -7.24 -8.24
CA HIS A 258 -1.59 -8.26 -9.27
C HIS A 258 -0.94 -9.59 -8.88
N GLY A 259 0.28 -9.55 -8.35
CA GLY A 259 0.95 -10.72 -7.76
C GLY A 259 0.08 -11.39 -6.69
N LEU A 260 -0.29 -10.63 -5.65
CA LEU A 260 -1.11 -11.14 -4.54
C LEU A 260 -2.48 -11.67 -4.96
N LEU A 261 -3.09 -11.09 -5.99
CA LEU A 261 -4.39 -11.51 -6.50
C LEU A 261 -4.33 -12.89 -7.16
N TYR A 262 -3.32 -13.12 -8.00
CA TYR A 262 -3.25 -14.30 -8.86
C TYR A 262 -2.35 -15.42 -8.33
N GLU A 263 -1.61 -15.18 -7.25
CA GLU A 263 -0.73 -16.19 -6.63
C GLU A 263 -1.49 -17.47 -6.25
N LYS A 264 -2.65 -17.34 -5.58
CA LYS A 264 -3.48 -18.50 -5.19
C LYS A 264 -4.03 -19.26 -6.38
N GLU A 265 -4.45 -18.53 -7.42
CA GLU A 265 -4.93 -19.13 -8.67
C GLU A 265 -3.79 -19.86 -9.38
N ALA A 266 -2.61 -19.26 -9.47
CA ALA A 266 -1.41 -19.88 -10.06
C ALA A 266 -1.01 -21.17 -9.34
N ILE A 267 -1.04 -21.18 -8.00
CA ILE A 267 -0.80 -22.38 -7.19
C ILE A 267 -1.86 -23.44 -7.51
N GLN A 268 -3.14 -23.08 -7.51
CA GLN A 268 -4.21 -24.01 -7.84
C GLN A 268 -4.02 -24.64 -9.23
N ARG A 269 -3.74 -23.82 -10.26
CA ARG A 269 -3.51 -24.30 -11.62
C ARG A 269 -2.28 -25.20 -11.72
N PHE A 270 -1.19 -24.87 -11.02
CA PHE A 270 -0.02 -25.74 -10.91
C PHE A 270 -0.37 -27.11 -10.32
N GLN A 271 -1.12 -27.15 -9.21
CA GLN A 271 -1.53 -28.40 -8.57
C GLN A 271 -2.46 -29.23 -9.48
N GLU A 272 -3.36 -28.59 -10.22
CA GLU A 272 -4.26 -29.26 -11.17
C GLU A 272 -3.50 -29.86 -12.37
N ILE A 273 -2.46 -29.17 -12.87
CA ILE A 273 -1.65 -29.65 -14.01
C ILE A 273 -0.72 -30.78 -13.61
N THR A 274 -0.11 -30.68 -12.42
CA THR A 274 0.97 -31.59 -12.01
C THR A 274 0.52 -32.70 -11.07
N GLY A 275 -0.62 -32.52 -10.39
CA GLY A 275 -1.05 -33.37 -9.28
C GLY A 275 -0.24 -33.21 -7.99
N ILE A 276 0.75 -32.31 -7.96
CA ILE A 276 1.64 -32.11 -6.82
C ILE A 276 1.10 -31.00 -5.94
N ARG A 277 0.87 -31.29 -4.65
CA ARG A 277 0.39 -30.28 -3.69
C ARG A 277 1.50 -29.34 -3.24
N VAL A 278 1.14 -28.08 -3.00
CA VAL A 278 2.01 -27.02 -2.46
C VAL A 278 1.57 -26.70 -1.04
N LEU A 279 2.52 -26.65 -0.11
CA LEU A 279 2.29 -26.34 1.30
C LEU A 279 2.80 -24.92 1.60
N ASP A 280 2.01 -24.13 2.32
CA ASP A 280 2.44 -22.86 2.91
C ASP A 280 3.26 -23.16 4.17
N VAL A 281 4.52 -22.72 4.17
CA VAL A 281 5.49 -22.95 5.26
C VAL A 281 5.87 -21.66 5.99
N GLY A 282 5.34 -20.51 5.56
CA GLY A 282 5.66 -19.21 6.13
C GLY A 282 7.14 -18.81 6.02
N HIS A 283 7.67 -18.20 7.08
CA HIS A 283 9.03 -17.69 7.13
C HIS A 283 10.01 -18.77 7.60
N VAL A 284 11.04 -19.03 6.79
CA VAL A 284 12.07 -20.02 7.07
C VAL A 284 13.40 -19.31 7.30
N VAL A 285 14.07 -19.62 8.42
CA VAL A 285 15.40 -19.10 8.77
C VAL A 285 16.42 -20.22 8.59
N HIS A 286 17.58 -19.88 8.04
CA HIS A 286 18.64 -20.86 7.77
C HIS A 286 19.22 -21.39 9.09
N GLU A 287 19.37 -22.72 9.19
CA GLU A 287 19.79 -23.40 10.43
C GLU A 287 21.12 -22.88 11.01
N ARG A 288 22.09 -22.55 10.14
CA ARG A 288 23.42 -22.07 10.56
C ARG A 288 23.58 -20.55 10.57
N PHE A 289 22.66 -19.81 9.93
CA PHE A 289 22.82 -18.37 9.66
C PHE A 289 21.53 -17.65 10.00
N ASP A 290 21.42 -17.17 11.24
CA ASP A 290 20.24 -16.47 11.77
C ASP A 290 19.84 -15.22 10.96
N TRP A 291 20.79 -14.58 10.30
CA TRP A 291 20.59 -13.42 9.43
C TRP A 291 20.09 -13.80 8.02
N LEU A 292 20.17 -15.07 7.63
CA LEU A 292 19.75 -15.55 6.31
C LEU A 292 18.40 -16.26 6.43
N SER A 293 17.41 -15.77 5.68
CA SER A 293 16.06 -16.34 5.69
C SER A 293 15.36 -16.14 4.35
N CYS A 294 14.28 -16.89 4.13
CA CYS A 294 13.41 -16.76 2.97
C CYS A 294 11.94 -16.90 3.39
N VAL A 295 11.04 -16.41 2.53
CA VAL A 295 9.61 -16.68 2.59
C VAL A 295 9.26 -17.24 1.22
N PRO A 296 9.34 -18.57 1.02
CA PRO A 296 8.95 -19.17 -0.24
C PRO A 296 7.42 -19.07 -0.41
N ASP A 297 6.95 -19.05 -1.65
CA ASP A 297 5.50 -19.07 -1.92
C ASP A 297 4.89 -20.45 -1.58
N GLY A 298 5.73 -21.49 -1.50
CA GLY A 298 5.43 -22.73 -0.83
C GLY A 298 6.53 -23.78 -0.96
N ILE A 299 6.30 -24.95 -0.39
CA ILE A 299 7.11 -26.15 -0.58
C ILE A 299 6.21 -27.28 -1.08
N THR A 300 6.59 -27.94 -2.16
CA THR A 300 5.83 -29.06 -2.69
C THR A 300 5.98 -30.30 -1.82
N VAL A 301 4.96 -31.16 -1.80
CA VAL A 301 4.97 -32.41 -1.01
C VAL A 301 6.06 -33.40 -1.43
N ASP A 302 6.65 -33.22 -2.61
CA ASP A 302 7.78 -34.01 -3.11
C ASP A 302 9.14 -33.33 -2.89
N GLY A 303 9.20 -32.29 -2.05
CA GLY A 303 10.46 -31.75 -1.54
C GLY A 303 11.12 -30.70 -2.44
N ARG A 304 10.34 -29.79 -3.04
CA ARG A 304 10.85 -28.73 -3.91
C ARG A 304 10.34 -27.36 -3.47
N VAL A 305 11.19 -26.35 -3.59
CA VAL A 305 10.77 -24.96 -3.35
C VAL A 305 9.82 -24.54 -4.47
N ALA A 306 8.65 -23.99 -4.14
CA ALA A 306 7.75 -23.39 -5.11
C ALA A 306 7.85 -21.86 -5.05
N GLU A 307 8.10 -21.24 -6.21
CA GLU A 307 8.11 -19.79 -6.40
C GLU A 307 7.12 -19.43 -7.51
N ILE A 308 6.22 -18.51 -7.21
CA ILE A 308 5.08 -18.13 -8.03
C ILE A 308 5.25 -16.68 -8.46
N LYS A 309 5.34 -16.46 -9.78
CA LYS A 309 5.42 -15.12 -10.36
C LYS A 309 4.23 -14.88 -11.28
N CYS A 310 3.39 -13.91 -10.92
CA CYS A 310 2.34 -13.38 -11.78
C CYS A 310 2.82 -12.04 -12.38
N PRO A 311 3.50 -12.04 -13.55
CA PRO A 311 4.03 -10.82 -14.13
C PRO A 311 2.93 -9.87 -14.64
N TYR A 312 2.91 -8.65 -14.12
CA TYR A 312 1.91 -7.66 -14.50
C TYR A 312 2.04 -7.17 -15.95
N TYR A 313 3.23 -6.68 -16.36
CA TYR A 313 3.46 -6.19 -17.73
C TYR A 313 4.29 -7.14 -18.59
N ARG A 314 5.33 -7.75 -18.01
CA ARG A 314 6.28 -8.55 -18.80
C ARG A 314 5.62 -9.81 -19.35
N ARG A 315 6.14 -10.30 -20.47
CA ARG A 315 5.73 -11.60 -21.01
C ARG A 315 6.29 -12.73 -20.15
N ILE A 316 5.60 -13.86 -20.18
CA ILE A 316 6.15 -15.12 -19.71
C ILE A 316 7.23 -15.52 -20.71
N VAL A 317 8.39 -15.94 -20.19
CA VAL A 317 9.51 -16.42 -21.00
C VAL A 317 9.80 -17.88 -20.61
N PRO A 318 10.20 -18.73 -21.55
CA PRO A 318 10.64 -20.09 -21.23
C PRO A 318 11.82 -20.08 -20.24
N GLY A 319 11.81 -21.02 -19.30
CA GLY A 319 12.86 -21.19 -18.31
C GLY A 319 12.83 -20.17 -17.17
N VAL A 320 13.90 -20.17 -16.37
CA VAL A 320 14.03 -19.33 -15.18
C VAL A 320 14.71 -18.00 -15.53
N PRO A 321 14.04 -16.84 -15.34
CA PRO A 321 14.67 -15.55 -15.56
C PRO A 321 15.87 -15.33 -14.64
N ASN A 322 16.95 -14.73 -15.16
CA ASN A 322 18.20 -14.46 -14.41
C ASN A 322 18.00 -13.74 -13.07
N HIS A 323 16.96 -12.90 -12.95
CA HIS A 323 16.66 -12.20 -11.71
C HIS A 323 16.05 -13.11 -10.62
N CYS A 324 15.37 -14.19 -11.00
CA CYS A 324 14.80 -15.17 -10.08
C CYS A 324 15.85 -16.17 -9.59
N VAL A 325 16.90 -16.46 -10.37
CA VAL A 325 17.93 -17.46 -10.02
C VAL A 325 18.49 -17.25 -8.61
N LYS A 326 18.79 -16.00 -8.24
CA LYS A 326 19.34 -15.70 -6.91
C LYS A 326 18.34 -15.98 -5.79
N GLN A 327 17.07 -15.64 -6.01
CA GLN A 327 16.00 -15.87 -5.04
C GLN A 327 15.81 -17.37 -4.81
N LEU A 328 15.78 -18.16 -5.89
CA LEU A 328 15.62 -19.62 -5.83
C LEU A 328 16.82 -20.31 -5.18
N GLN A 329 18.06 -19.90 -5.53
CA GLN A 329 19.26 -20.48 -4.91
C GLN A 329 19.33 -20.17 -3.41
N ILE A 330 18.93 -18.97 -2.97
CA ILE A 330 18.84 -18.65 -1.54
C ILE A 330 17.73 -19.46 -0.87
N ALA A 331 16.56 -19.59 -1.50
CA ALA A 331 15.46 -20.35 -0.92
C ALA A 331 15.85 -21.82 -0.71
N MET A 332 16.42 -22.47 -1.73
CA MET A 332 16.94 -23.84 -1.66
C MET A 332 18.05 -24.01 -0.62
N GLU A 333 18.91 -23.00 -0.42
CA GLU A 333 19.93 -23.01 0.63
C GLU A 333 19.30 -22.92 2.03
N VAL A 334 18.32 -22.04 2.23
CA VAL A 334 17.64 -21.83 3.51
C VAL A 334 16.79 -23.04 3.91
N THR A 335 16.11 -23.66 2.96
CA THR A 335 15.23 -24.82 3.21
C THR A 335 15.96 -26.16 3.11
N ASP A 336 17.24 -26.16 2.75
CA ASP A 336 18.03 -27.34 2.43
C ASP A 336 17.40 -28.30 1.40
N LEU A 337 16.80 -27.74 0.33
CA LEU A 337 16.17 -28.51 -0.75
C LEU A 337 16.99 -28.46 -2.04
N ASP A 338 16.98 -29.52 -2.84
CA ASP A 338 17.86 -29.66 -4.01
C ASP A 338 17.28 -29.14 -5.33
N GLU A 339 15.98 -28.88 -5.39
CA GLU A 339 15.31 -28.37 -6.59
C GLU A 339 14.25 -27.32 -6.24
N ALA A 340 14.12 -26.33 -7.12
CA ALA A 340 13.05 -25.34 -7.09
C ALA A 340 12.22 -25.36 -8.36
N ILE A 341 10.94 -25.05 -8.21
CA ILE A 341 9.97 -24.84 -9.28
C ILE A 341 9.66 -23.35 -9.34
N LEU A 342 9.76 -22.77 -10.53
CA LEU A 342 9.23 -21.46 -10.85
C LEU A 342 7.96 -21.64 -11.68
N VAL A 343 6.83 -21.15 -11.16
CA VAL A 343 5.59 -21.00 -11.91
C VAL A 343 5.47 -19.55 -12.36
N GLN A 344 5.41 -19.33 -13.67
CA GLN A 344 5.03 -18.04 -14.23
C GLN A 344 3.60 -18.14 -14.74
N TYR A 345 2.72 -17.25 -14.27
CA TYR A 345 1.29 -17.35 -14.50
C TYR A 345 0.67 -16.04 -14.96
N LYS A 346 -0.18 -16.12 -15.99
CA LYS A 346 -1.10 -15.05 -16.38
C LYS A 346 -2.51 -15.63 -16.53
N PRO A 347 -3.51 -15.02 -15.87
CA PRO A 347 -4.89 -15.47 -15.96
C PRO A 347 -5.46 -15.21 -17.36
N ALA A 348 -6.51 -15.95 -17.71
CA ALA A 348 -7.29 -15.64 -18.89
C ALA A 348 -7.89 -14.22 -18.78
N SER A 349 -7.96 -13.52 -19.91
CA SER A 349 -8.55 -12.20 -20.02
C SER A 349 -9.43 -12.11 -21.26
N VAL A 350 -10.18 -11.02 -21.40
CA VAL A 350 -11.02 -10.77 -22.58
C VAL A 350 -10.21 -10.79 -23.89
N PHE A 351 -8.90 -10.53 -23.82
CA PHE A 351 -8.02 -10.41 -24.98
C PHE A 351 -6.97 -11.52 -25.09
N GLY A 352 -6.96 -12.49 -24.18
CA GLY A 352 -5.91 -13.51 -24.14
C GLY A 352 -6.32 -14.74 -23.33
N VAL A 353 -5.84 -15.89 -23.78
CA VAL A 353 -6.01 -17.15 -23.05
C VAL A 353 -5.13 -17.18 -21.80
N GLU A 354 -5.42 -18.09 -20.88
CA GLU A 354 -4.54 -18.39 -19.77
C GLU A 354 -3.14 -18.80 -20.28
N GLU A 355 -2.09 -18.28 -19.64
CA GLU A 355 -0.71 -18.68 -19.91
C GLU A 355 -0.05 -19.14 -18.60
N ILE A 356 0.49 -20.36 -18.61
CA ILE A 356 1.26 -20.91 -17.49
C ILE A 356 2.55 -21.56 -18.00
N MET A 357 3.66 -21.25 -17.34
CA MET A 357 4.98 -21.84 -17.62
C MET A 357 5.56 -22.34 -16.32
N ILE A 358 5.85 -23.63 -16.27
CA ILE A 358 6.49 -24.30 -15.14
C ILE A 358 7.94 -24.58 -15.56
N SER A 359 8.89 -24.12 -14.76
CA SER A 359 10.32 -24.35 -15.00
C SER A 359 10.98 -24.82 -13.72
N THR A 360 11.97 -25.70 -13.83
CA THR A 360 12.74 -26.17 -12.68
C THR A 360 14.14 -25.55 -12.65
N LEU A 361 14.73 -25.50 -11.47
CA LEU A 361 16.10 -25.08 -11.24
C LEU A 361 16.73 -25.98 -10.17
N ALA A 362 17.82 -26.65 -10.51
CA ALA A 362 18.61 -27.40 -9.54
C ALA A 362 19.41 -26.46 -8.63
N ARG A 363 19.58 -26.85 -7.36
CA ARG A 363 20.45 -26.17 -6.41
C ARG A 363 21.90 -26.26 -6.86
N ASP A 364 22.57 -25.12 -6.83
CA ASP A 364 24.00 -25.01 -7.01
C ASP A 364 24.62 -24.77 -5.63
N ARG A 365 25.11 -25.86 -5.02
CA ARG A 365 25.68 -25.85 -3.66
C ARG A 365 26.87 -24.89 -3.51
N THR A 366 27.52 -24.54 -4.62
CA THR A 366 28.65 -23.59 -4.61
C THR A 366 28.20 -22.12 -4.73
N TRP A 367 26.91 -21.88 -5.02
CA TRP A 367 26.39 -20.54 -5.33
C TRP A 367 26.54 -19.58 -4.16
N ILE A 368 26.21 -20.03 -2.94
CA ILE A 368 26.31 -19.19 -1.74
C ILE A 368 27.77 -18.81 -1.46
N HIS A 369 28.71 -19.74 -1.60
CA HIS A 369 30.14 -19.49 -1.40
C HIS A 369 30.67 -18.46 -2.41
N ARG A 370 30.31 -18.61 -3.69
CA ARG A 370 30.70 -17.66 -4.76
C ARG A 370 30.08 -16.27 -4.58
N ASN A 371 28.94 -16.17 -3.89
CA ASN A 371 28.24 -14.90 -3.66
C ASN A 371 28.36 -14.38 -2.22
N TRP A 372 29.15 -15.04 -1.36
CA TRP A 372 29.21 -14.77 0.08
C TRP A 372 29.49 -13.30 0.40
N SER A 373 30.51 -12.73 -0.24
CA SER A 373 30.91 -11.32 -0.06
C SER A 373 29.83 -10.31 -0.47
N ARG A 374 28.89 -10.71 -1.32
CA ARG A 374 27.78 -9.87 -1.80
C ARG A 374 26.55 -10.00 -0.91
N LEU A 375 26.35 -11.16 -0.28
CA LEU A 375 25.25 -11.42 0.65
C LEU A 375 25.49 -10.75 2.00
N HIS A 376 26.75 -10.63 2.42
CA HIS A 376 27.12 -10.13 3.72
C HIS A 376 27.99 -8.85 3.64
N LYS A 377 27.42 -7.68 3.97
CA LYS A 377 28.18 -6.42 4.06
C LYS A 377 28.82 -6.28 5.45
N LYS A 378 30.15 -6.49 5.49
CA LYS A 378 31.15 -6.18 6.55
C LYS A 378 30.61 -5.85 7.96
N GLY A 379 30.98 -6.69 8.93
CA GLY A 379 30.97 -6.34 10.35
C GLY A 379 31.13 -7.53 11.30
N GLN A 380 32.27 -8.22 11.25
CA GLN A 380 32.79 -9.20 12.24
C GLN A 380 31.96 -10.51 12.46
N TRP A 381 32.69 -11.62 12.62
CA TRP A 381 32.28 -12.89 13.25
C TRP A 381 31.85 -14.13 12.47
N LEU A 382 31.89 -14.21 11.13
CA LEU A 382 31.67 -15.53 10.47
C LEU A 382 32.57 -15.74 9.25
N GLN A 383 33.38 -16.80 9.28
CA GLN A 383 34.09 -17.33 8.11
C GLN A 383 33.05 -17.86 7.10
N PRO A 384 33.34 -17.84 5.79
CA PRO A 384 32.48 -18.52 4.82
C PRO A 384 32.28 -19.98 5.23
N PRO A 385 31.09 -20.58 4.99
CA PRO A 385 30.88 -21.99 5.24
C PRO A 385 31.96 -22.81 4.50
N ALA A 386 32.41 -23.91 5.10
CA ALA A 386 33.29 -24.85 4.41
C ALA A 386 32.57 -25.37 3.16
N ALA A 387 33.28 -25.40 2.02
CA ALA A 387 32.75 -26.04 0.82
C ALA A 387 32.59 -27.54 1.12
N ALA A 388 31.35 -28.03 1.05
CA ALA A 388 31.04 -29.46 1.14
C ALA A 388 31.19 -30.11 -0.24
#